data_AF-A0A1Z9TRN5-F1
#
_entry.id   AF-A0A1Z9TRN5-F1
#
_cell.length_a   1.000
_cell.length_b   1.000
_cell.length_c   1.000
_cell.angle_alpha   90.00
_cell.angle_beta   90.00
_cell.angle_gamma   90.00
#
_symmetry.space_group_name_H-M   'P 1'
#
loop_
_entity.id
_entity.type
_entity.pdbx_description
1 polymer ?
#
loop_
_entity_poly.entity_id
_entity_poly.type
_entity_poly.pdbx_seq_one_letter_code
_entity_poly.pdbx_strand_id
1 'polypeptide(L)'
;MSSIVSIFLVLFLWWFLTGIILYIAKRLDFGDSKTRFTVVLVTLPLFFCAWYFYFNCLDGMSYSEIFCSFLASLFIWGWVELTFLTGVVAGIPLLEKQEIDRDTERERFINGFRSIALNECFLLSCLFIMTVLSIGAENNFGLTTFLILYVARVSAKLNLFFGVPYINLHFLTAPLKHIATFCRVAPIGFFFISSTITLCLTFLFLAGFTYASDPMSDIQFGYLLLSTLAGLAVLEHLFMALPIKDATLWNWMLPNIRKSKEVITTVETKSNFPKESKNELR
;
A
#
# COMPACT_ATOMS: atom_id res chain seq x y z
N MET A 1 -22.24 19.12 4.78
CA MET A 1 -21.76 18.40 5.99
C MET A 1 -20.72 19.25 6.71
N SER A 2 -20.57 19.15 8.04
CA SER A 2 -19.51 19.89 8.73
C SER A 2 -18.13 19.40 8.28
N SER A 3 -17.18 20.31 8.07
CA SER A 3 -15.83 19.97 7.57
C SER A 3 -15.13 18.89 8.40
N ILE A 4 -15.42 18.87 9.70
CA ILE A 4 -14.93 17.86 10.64
C ILE A 4 -15.36 16.45 10.22
N VAL A 5 -16.63 16.27 9.83
CA VAL A 5 -17.16 14.95 9.44
C VAL A 5 -16.43 14.41 8.21
N SER A 6 -16.14 15.26 7.22
CA SER A 6 -15.42 14.86 6.01
C SER A 6 -14.00 14.38 6.32
N ILE A 7 -13.29 15.10 7.19
CA ILE A 7 -11.93 14.72 7.60
C ILE A 7 -11.95 13.37 8.32
N PHE A 8 -12.84 13.21 9.30
CA PHE A 8 -12.99 11.93 10.02
C PHE A 8 -13.36 10.79 9.08
N LEU A 9 -14.22 11.05 8.11
CA LEU A 9 -14.63 10.05 7.12
C LEU A 9 -13.44 9.60 6.27
N VAL A 10 -12.62 10.52 5.77
CA VAL A 10 -11.43 10.16 4.97
C VAL A 10 -10.40 9.42 5.82
N LEU A 11 -10.16 9.87 7.06
CA LEU A 11 -9.28 9.18 8.00
C LEU A 11 -9.77 7.75 8.26
N PHE A 12 -11.07 7.60 8.52
CA PHE A 12 -11.70 6.31 8.74
C PHE A 12 -11.58 5.42 7.51
N LEU A 13 -11.90 5.93 6.30
CA LEU A 13 -11.78 5.17 5.05
C LEU A 13 -10.34 4.74 4.79
N TRP A 14 -9.38 5.67 4.86
CA TRP A 14 -7.97 5.35 4.66
C TRP A 14 -7.51 4.25 5.62
N TRP A 15 -7.84 4.41 6.90
CA TRP A 15 -7.43 3.47 7.93
C TRP A 15 -8.14 2.11 7.78
N PHE A 16 -9.45 2.12 7.50
CA PHE A 16 -10.25 0.90 7.34
C PHE A 16 -9.88 0.12 6.07
N LEU A 17 -9.75 0.80 4.92
CA LEU A 17 -9.35 0.15 3.66
C LEU A 17 -7.95 -0.43 3.77
N THR A 18 -6.98 0.32 4.30
CA THR A 18 -5.61 -0.18 4.51
C THR A 18 -5.61 -1.40 5.43
N GLY A 19 -6.36 -1.34 6.53
CA GLY A 19 -6.51 -2.47 7.47
C GLY A 19 -7.10 -3.72 6.83
N ILE A 20 -8.19 -3.58 6.08
CA ILE A 20 -8.85 -4.70 5.37
C ILE A 20 -7.90 -5.33 4.36
N ILE A 21 -7.26 -4.51 3.53
CA ILE A 21 -6.36 -4.98 2.47
C ILE A 21 -5.21 -5.79 3.10
N LEU A 22 -4.59 -5.27 4.16
CA LEU A 22 -3.52 -5.95 4.89
C LEU A 22 -4.01 -7.24 5.59
N TYR A 23 -5.19 -7.21 6.20
CA TYR A 23 -5.77 -8.38 6.85
C TYR A 23 -6.02 -9.50 5.86
N ILE A 24 -6.65 -9.21 4.72
CA ILE A 24 -6.92 -10.18 3.65
C ILE A 24 -5.60 -10.72 3.11
N ALA A 25 -4.65 -9.84 2.78
CA ALA A 25 -3.39 -10.24 2.20
C ALA A 25 -2.57 -11.15 3.13
N LYS A 26 -2.52 -10.84 4.43
CA LYS A 26 -1.83 -11.69 5.42
C LYS A 26 -2.57 -12.98 5.74
N ARG A 27 -3.91 -12.99 5.71
CA ARG A 27 -4.67 -14.23 5.84
C ARG A 27 -4.38 -15.18 4.67
N LEU A 28 -4.17 -14.62 3.48
CA LEU A 28 -3.86 -15.35 2.25
C LEU A 28 -2.40 -15.81 2.14
N ASP A 29 -1.49 -15.27 2.96
CA ASP A 29 -0.14 -15.80 3.09
C ASP A 29 -0.13 -17.25 3.64
N PHE A 30 -1.13 -17.61 4.45
CA PHE A 30 -1.31 -18.97 5.00
C PHE A 30 -2.12 -19.91 4.09
N GLY A 31 -2.75 -19.38 3.03
CA GLY A 31 -3.60 -20.15 2.12
C GLY A 31 -2.84 -20.68 0.90
N ASP A 32 -3.42 -21.70 0.25
CA ASP A 32 -2.93 -22.23 -1.03
C ASP A 32 -3.05 -21.18 -2.16
N SER A 33 -2.27 -21.34 -3.23
CA SER A 33 -2.26 -20.42 -4.39
C SER A 33 -3.66 -20.23 -5.01
N LYS A 34 -4.47 -21.30 -5.00
CA LYS A 34 -5.87 -21.29 -5.45
C LYS A 34 -6.76 -20.36 -4.62
N THR A 35 -6.51 -20.26 -3.32
CA THR A 35 -7.27 -19.38 -2.42
C THR A 35 -6.97 -17.91 -2.72
N ARG A 36 -5.73 -17.58 -3.09
CA ARG A 36 -5.34 -16.21 -3.50
C ARG A 36 -6.09 -15.78 -4.76
N PHE A 37 -6.11 -16.65 -5.78
CA PHE A 37 -6.86 -16.39 -7.01
C PHE A 37 -8.37 -16.27 -6.76
N THR A 38 -8.93 -17.12 -5.90
CA THR A 38 -10.36 -17.09 -5.55
C THR A 38 -10.76 -15.76 -4.91
N VAL A 39 -9.95 -15.19 -4.01
CA VAL A 39 -10.25 -13.89 -3.40
C VAL A 39 -10.22 -12.76 -4.42
N VAL A 40 -9.27 -12.77 -5.35
CA VAL A 40 -9.23 -11.78 -6.44
C VAL A 40 -10.46 -11.90 -7.33
N LEU A 41 -10.88 -13.13 -7.66
CA LEU A 41 -12.07 -13.38 -8.47
C LEU A 41 -13.37 -12.97 -7.76
N VAL A 42 -13.48 -13.22 -6.46
CA VAL A 42 -14.66 -12.84 -5.65
C VAL A 42 -14.76 -11.33 -5.44
N THR A 43 -13.63 -10.63 -5.41
CA THR A 43 -13.61 -9.16 -5.29
C THR A 43 -13.73 -8.44 -6.64
N LEU A 44 -13.66 -9.17 -7.76
CA LEU A 44 -13.76 -8.64 -9.12
C LEU A 44 -15.11 -7.94 -9.41
N PRO A 45 -16.28 -8.44 -8.97
CA PRO A 45 -17.55 -7.71 -9.12
C PRO A 45 -17.54 -6.34 -8.44
N LEU A 46 -16.83 -6.19 -7.32
CA LEU A 46 -16.69 -4.91 -6.62
C LEU A 46 -15.91 -3.90 -7.47
N PHE A 47 -14.88 -4.36 -8.19
CA PHE A 47 -14.11 -3.53 -9.11
C PHE A 47 -14.97 -3.00 -10.25
N PHE A 48 -15.75 -3.85 -10.92
CA PHE A 48 -16.67 -3.40 -11.97
C PHE A 48 -17.78 -2.49 -11.44
N CYS A 49 -18.29 -2.77 -10.25
CA CYS A 49 -19.26 -1.92 -9.58
C CYS A 49 -18.68 -0.51 -9.33
N ALA A 50 -17.43 -0.41 -8.87
CA ALA A 50 -16.75 0.86 -8.67
C ALA A 50 -16.60 1.64 -9.99
N TRP A 51 -16.23 0.97 -11.10
CA TRP A 51 -16.20 1.60 -12.42
C TRP A 51 -17.56 2.10 -12.90
N TYR A 52 -18.61 1.32 -12.66
CA TYR A 52 -19.98 1.73 -12.99
C TYR A 52 -20.37 2.99 -12.23
N PHE A 53 -20.13 3.04 -10.92
CA PHE A 53 -20.41 4.22 -10.11
C PHE A 53 -19.58 5.44 -10.52
N TYR A 54 -18.29 5.26 -10.82
CA TYR A 54 -17.45 6.34 -11.33
C TYR A 54 -18.03 6.95 -12.60
N PHE A 55 -18.41 6.11 -13.58
CA PHE A 55 -18.97 6.57 -14.84
C PHE A 55 -20.29 7.33 -14.66
N ASN A 56 -21.17 6.86 -13.77
CA ASN A 56 -22.46 7.52 -13.52
C ASN A 56 -22.33 8.87 -12.79
N CYS A 57 -21.20 9.13 -12.12
CA CYS A 57 -20.98 10.36 -11.36
C CYS A 57 -20.13 11.42 -12.09
N LEU A 58 -19.75 11.18 -13.36
CA LEU A 58 -18.91 12.11 -14.15
C LEU A 58 -19.62 13.43 -14.46
N ASP A 59 -20.91 13.37 -14.76
CA ASP A 59 -21.69 14.52 -15.25
C ASP A 59 -22.32 15.35 -14.12
N GLY A 60 -22.06 14.99 -12.86
CA GLY A 60 -22.77 15.53 -11.71
C GLY A 60 -21.85 16.09 -10.63
N MET A 61 -22.18 17.31 -10.18
CA MET A 61 -21.44 18.08 -9.17
C MET A 61 -22.11 18.13 -7.80
N SER A 62 -23.13 17.30 -7.58
CA SER A 62 -23.82 17.21 -6.29
C SER A 62 -22.91 16.57 -5.24
N TYR A 63 -23.14 16.90 -3.97
CA TYR A 63 -22.47 16.26 -2.82
C TYR A 63 -22.33 14.72 -2.94
N SER A 64 -23.42 14.04 -3.32
CA SER A 64 -23.45 12.58 -3.47
C SER A 64 -22.56 12.07 -4.60
N GLU A 65 -22.48 12.80 -5.70
CA GLU A 65 -21.73 12.42 -6.90
C GLU A 65 -20.22 12.63 -6.69
N ILE A 66 -19.84 13.73 -6.03
CA ILE A 66 -18.45 13.97 -5.58
C ILE A 66 -18.01 12.87 -4.60
N PHE A 67 -18.87 12.54 -3.63
CA PHE A 67 -18.55 11.50 -2.66
C PHE A 67 -18.45 10.11 -3.32
N CYS A 68 -19.38 9.80 -4.22
CA CYS A 68 -19.41 8.51 -4.91
C CYS A 68 -18.22 8.36 -5.87
N SER A 69 -17.83 9.41 -6.61
CA SER A 69 -16.65 9.38 -7.48
C SER A 69 -15.37 9.20 -6.68
N PHE A 70 -15.24 9.87 -5.53
CA PHE A 70 -14.13 9.66 -4.58
C PHE A 70 -14.07 8.21 -4.07
N LEU A 71 -15.20 7.67 -3.61
CA LEU A 71 -15.29 6.32 -3.06
C LEU A 71 -14.99 5.26 -4.14
N ALA A 72 -15.53 5.44 -5.35
CA ALA A 72 -15.27 4.58 -6.49
C ALA A 72 -13.76 4.51 -6.81
N SER A 73 -13.07 5.65 -6.85
CA SER A 73 -11.62 5.70 -7.05
C SER A 73 -10.84 4.93 -5.97
N LEU A 74 -11.25 5.03 -4.70
CA LEU A 74 -10.65 4.25 -3.62
C LEU A 74 -10.84 2.74 -3.80
N PHE A 75 -12.01 2.29 -4.25
CA PHE A 75 -12.26 0.87 -4.50
C PHE A 75 -11.52 0.34 -5.73
N ILE A 76 -11.46 1.13 -6.82
CA ILE A 76 -10.66 0.78 -8.01
C ILE A 76 -9.20 0.62 -7.59
N TRP A 77 -8.64 1.60 -6.88
CA TRP A 77 -7.25 1.55 -6.40
C TRP A 77 -7.02 0.41 -5.41
N GLY A 78 -7.94 0.24 -4.44
CA GLY A 78 -7.83 -0.78 -3.38
C GLY A 78 -7.90 -2.20 -3.92
N TRP A 79 -8.69 -2.45 -4.96
CA TRP A 79 -8.70 -3.73 -5.65
C TRP A 79 -7.36 -4.01 -6.34
N VAL A 80 -6.79 -3.01 -7.05
CA VAL A 80 -5.47 -3.14 -7.68
C VAL A 80 -4.39 -3.44 -6.63
N GLU A 81 -4.37 -2.70 -5.51
CA GLU A 81 -3.49 -2.98 -4.37
C GLU A 81 -3.66 -4.40 -3.82
N LEU A 82 -4.90 -4.88 -3.68
CA LEU A 82 -5.16 -6.23 -3.21
C LEU A 82 -4.58 -7.28 -4.18
N THR A 83 -4.75 -7.10 -5.50
CA THR A 83 -4.18 -8.02 -6.50
C THR A 83 -2.65 -8.02 -6.52
N PHE A 84 -2.04 -6.87 -6.20
CA PHE A 84 -0.59 -6.74 -6.03
C PHE A 84 -0.10 -7.49 -4.79
N LEU A 85 -0.71 -7.24 -3.62
CA LEU A 85 -0.29 -7.83 -2.35
C LEU A 85 -0.51 -9.35 -2.29
N THR A 86 -1.53 -9.85 -2.97
CA THR A 86 -1.81 -11.29 -3.09
C THR A 86 -0.87 -12.00 -4.08
N GLY A 87 -0.11 -11.25 -4.88
CA GLY A 87 0.83 -11.80 -5.85
C GLY A 87 0.16 -12.43 -7.07
N VAL A 88 -1.15 -12.23 -7.28
CA VAL A 88 -1.86 -12.72 -8.48
C VAL A 88 -1.48 -11.89 -9.71
N VAL A 89 -1.25 -10.59 -9.52
CA VAL A 89 -0.85 -9.64 -10.58
C VAL A 89 0.60 -9.18 -10.41
N ALA A 90 1.23 -9.41 -9.25
CA ALA A 90 2.68 -9.27 -9.14
C ALA A 90 3.31 -10.25 -10.14
N GLY A 91 4.21 -9.72 -10.98
CA GLY A 91 4.64 -10.39 -12.21
C GLY A 91 5.15 -11.80 -11.98
N ILE A 92 5.15 -12.57 -13.07
CA ILE A 92 5.79 -13.88 -13.26
C ILE A 92 6.91 -14.08 -12.22
N PRO A 93 6.97 -15.22 -11.49
CA PRO A 93 8.07 -15.55 -10.60
C PRO A 93 9.34 -15.74 -11.43
N LEU A 94 9.88 -14.64 -11.94
CA LEU A 94 11.09 -14.56 -12.71
C LEU A 94 12.20 -14.39 -11.68
N LEU A 95 12.87 -15.52 -11.48
CA LEU A 95 14.00 -15.77 -10.60
C LEU A 95 13.61 -15.97 -9.14
N GLU A 96 12.98 -17.11 -8.89
CA GLU A 96 13.47 -17.93 -7.79
C GLU A 96 14.96 -18.18 -8.03
N LYS A 97 15.79 -17.42 -7.31
CA LYS A 97 17.17 -17.76 -6.97
C LYS A 97 18.05 -18.14 -8.16
N GLN A 98 18.63 -17.14 -8.82
CA GLN A 98 19.99 -17.29 -9.29
C GLN A 98 20.85 -16.41 -8.40
N GLU A 99 21.89 -16.98 -7.78
CA GLU A 99 22.79 -16.31 -6.85
C GLU A 99 23.36 -15.03 -7.47
N ILE A 100 22.81 -13.88 -7.08
CA ILE A 100 23.32 -12.58 -7.50
C ILE A 100 24.41 -12.19 -6.52
N ASP A 101 25.59 -12.78 -6.71
CA ASP A 101 26.77 -12.48 -5.90
C ASP A 101 27.48 -11.18 -6.37
N ARG A 102 27.07 -10.56 -7.50
CA ARG A 102 27.82 -9.43 -8.12
C ARG A 102 27.03 -8.43 -8.98
N ASP A 103 25.76 -8.14 -8.73
CA ASP A 103 25.05 -7.17 -9.58
C ASP A 103 25.29 -5.71 -9.18
N THR A 104 25.48 -4.88 -10.20
CA THR A 104 25.61 -3.43 -10.10
C THR A 104 24.28 -2.86 -9.56
N GLU A 105 24.31 -1.75 -8.79
CA GLU A 105 23.09 -1.13 -8.21
C GLU A 105 21.93 -0.94 -9.22
N ARG A 106 22.28 -0.75 -10.50
CA ARG A 106 21.33 -0.62 -11.62
C ARG A 106 20.61 -1.93 -11.99
N GLU A 107 21.28 -3.07 -11.98
CA GLU A 107 20.69 -4.36 -12.35
C GLU A 107 19.71 -4.83 -11.28
N ARG A 108 20.04 -4.59 -10.01
CA ARG A 108 19.14 -4.80 -8.88
C ARG A 108 17.86 -3.97 -9.00
N PHE A 109 17.99 -2.70 -9.38
CA PHE A 109 16.85 -1.81 -9.60
C PHE A 109 15.99 -2.27 -10.78
N ILE A 110 16.60 -2.64 -11.91
CA ILE A 110 15.88 -3.12 -13.09
C ILE A 110 15.13 -4.43 -12.79
N ASN A 111 15.75 -5.36 -12.07
CA ASN A 111 15.12 -6.64 -11.72
C ASN A 111 13.95 -6.46 -10.73
N GLY A 112 14.12 -5.60 -9.72
CA GLY A 112 13.03 -5.20 -8.82
C GLY A 112 11.89 -4.48 -9.55
N PHE A 113 12.23 -3.56 -10.45
CA PHE A 113 11.24 -2.83 -11.25
C PHE A 113 10.45 -3.78 -12.17
N ARG A 114 11.11 -4.73 -12.83
CA ARG A 114 10.43 -5.73 -13.70
C ARG A 114 9.42 -6.58 -12.95
N SER A 115 9.68 -6.89 -11.67
CA SER A 115 8.74 -7.64 -10.83
C SER A 115 7.44 -6.85 -10.55
N ILE A 116 7.54 -5.52 -10.48
CA ILE A 116 6.41 -4.63 -10.13
C ILE A 116 5.78 -3.98 -11.38
N ALA A 117 6.50 -3.95 -12.51
CA ALA A 117 6.13 -3.22 -13.72
C ALA A 117 4.73 -3.60 -14.27
N LEU A 118 4.32 -4.86 -14.16
CA LEU A 118 2.97 -5.27 -14.59
C LEU A 118 1.88 -4.57 -13.79
N ASN A 119 2.05 -4.47 -12.47
CA ASN A 119 1.11 -3.78 -11.61
C ASN A 119 1.12 -2.26 -11.85
N GLU A 120 2.29 -1.67 -12.08
CA GLU A 120 2.37 -0.25 -12.45
C GLU A 120 1.69 0.02 -13.79
N CYS A 121 1.88 -0.85 -14.78
CA CYS A 121 1.20 -0.76 -16.07
C CYS A 121 -0.32 -0.86 -15.91
N PHE A 122 -0.79 -1.73 -15.01
CA PHE A 122 -2.22 -1.87 -14.72
C PHE A 122 -2.81 -0.62 -14.03
N LEU A 123 -2.10 -0.05 -13.04
CA LEU A 123 -2.47 1.22 -12.43
C LEU A 123 -2.48 2.37 -13.44
N LEU A 124 -1.45 2.45 -14.29
CA LEU A 124 -1.33 3.47 -15.33
C LEU A 124 -2.44 3.32 -16.37
N SER A 125 -2.82 2.09 -16.73
CA SER A 125 -3.95 1.82 -17.62
C SER A 125 -5.27 2.28 -17.00
N CYS A 126 -5.49 2.01 -15.71
CA CYS A 126 -6.66 2.53 -14.99
C CYS A 126 -6.68 4.06 -14.99
N LEU A 127 -5.55 4.71 -14.67
CA LEU A 127 -5.41 6.16 -14.70
C LEU A 127 -5.70 6.73 -16.10
N PHE A 128 -5.20 6.08 -17.15
CA PHE A 128 -5.43 6.49 -18.53
C PHE A 128 -6.91 6.40 -18.90
N ILE A 129 -7.58 5.30 -18.58
CA ILE A 129 -9.02 5.14 -18.84
C ILE A 129 -9.82 6.19 -18.08
N MET A 130 -9.52 6.41 -16.79
CA MET A 130 -10.18 7.45 -16.00
C MET A 130 -9.96 8.84 -16.60
N THR A 131 -8.75 9.13 -17.07
CA THR A 131 -8.42 10.40 -17.73
C THR A 131 -9.24 10.60 -18.99
N VAL A 132 -9.31 9.60 -19.87
CA VAL A 132 -10.10 9.68 -21.11
C VAL A 132 -11.58 9.90 -20.80
N LEU A 133 -12.13 9.22 -19.79
CA LEU A 133 -13.53 9.37 -19.41
C LEU A 133 -13.82 10.72 -18.74
N SER A 134 -12.86 11.30 -18.04
CA SER A 134 -13.01 12.62 -17.40
C SER A 134 -12.78 13.80 -18.36
N ILE A 135 -12.40 13.58 -19.62
CA ILE A 135 -12.29 14.68 -20.60
C ILE A 135 -13.69 15.26 -20.86
N GLY A 136 -13.88 16.53 -20.47
CA GLY A 136 -15.16 17.22 -20.64
C GLY A 136 -16.18 16.94 -19.53
N ALA A 137 -15.82 16.15 -18.51
CA ALA A 137 -16.67 15.88 -17.36
C ALA A 137 -16.63 17.05 -16.36
N GLU A 138 -17.75 17.28 -15.67
CA GLU A 138 -17.85 18.30 -14.63
C GLU A 138 -17.12 17.85 -13.35
N ASN A 139 -17.24 16.56 -13.00
CA ASN A 139 -16.70 15.99 -11.78
C ASN A 139 -15.31 15.36 -11.96
N ASN A 140 -14.28 16.12 -11.61
CA ASN A 140 -12.88 15.68 -11.67
C ASN A 140 -12.33 15.16 -10.33
N PHE A 141 -13.16 15.08 -9.28
CA PHE A 141 -12.70 14.67 -7.94
C PHE A 141 -12.29 13.20 -7.89
N GLY A 142 -13.01 12.31 -8.57
CA GLY A 142 -12.64 10.89 -8.66
C GLY A 142 -11.28 10.68 -9.34
N LEU A 143 -11.04 11.34 -10.48
CA LEU A 143 -9.75 11.28 -11.17
C LEU A 143 -8.61 11.81 -10.29
N THR A 144 -8.83 12.97 -9.66
CA THR A 144 -7.81 13.60 -8.81
C THR A 144 -7.47 12.72 -7.61
N THR A 145 -8.47 12.06 -7.04
CA THR A 145 -8.28 11.07 -5.95
C THR A 145 -7.36 9.93 -6.39
N PHE A 146 -7.64 9.33 -7.55
CA PHE A 146 -6.82 8.24 -8.08
C PHE A 146 -5.40 8.70 -8.42
N LEU A 147 -5.26 9.92 -8.96
CA LEU A 147 -3.96 10.52 -9.29
C LEU A 147 -3.10 10.73 -8.03
N ILE A 148 -3.68 11.28 -6.95
CA ILE A 148 -2.98 11.46 -5.68
C ILE A 148 -2.46 10.12 -5.15
N LEU A 149 -3.32 9.08 -5.14
CA LEU A 149 -2.94 7.74 -4.70
C LEU A 149 -1.85 7.13 -5.58
N TYR A 150 -1.94 7.30 -6.89
CA TYR A 150 -0.94 6.80 -7.84
C TYR A 150 0.42 7.47 -7.63
N VAL A 151 0.45 8.80 -7.56
CA VAL A 151 1.69 9.56 -7.35
C VAL A 151 2.32 9.22 -6.00
N ALA A 152 1.52 9.21 -4.92
CA ALA A 152 1.99 8.83 -3.59
C ALA A 152 2.57 7.41 -3.56
N ARG A 153 1.98 6.48 -4.32
CA ARG A 153 2.45 5.10 -4.39
C ARG A 153 3.75 4.96 -5.19
N VAL A 154 3.82 5.57 -6.37
CA VAL A 154 5.05 5.55 -7.19
C VAL A 154 6.19 6.22 -6.42
N SER A 155 5.91 7.34 -5.74
CA SER A 155 6.91 8.03 -4.93
C SER A 155 7.37 7.19 -3.73
N ALA A 156 6.44 6.55 -3.01
CA ALA A 156 6.77 5.61 -1.93
C ALA A 156 7.66 4.46 -2.41
N LYS A 157 7.33 3.84 -3.54
CA LYS A 157 8.14 2.74 -4.11
C LYS A 157 9.53 3.22 -4.52
N LEU A 158 9.61 4.33 -5.23
CA LEU A 158 10.90 4.92 -5.62
C LEU A 158 11.73 5.31 -4.40
N ASN A 159 11.12 5.87 -3.35
CA ASN A 159 11.78 6.16 -2.09
C ASN A 159 12.38 4.89 -1.48
N LEU A 160 11.64 3.78 -1.42
CA LEU A 160 12.16 2.49 -0.94
C LEU A 160 13.33 1.95 -1.78
N PHE A 161 13.34 2.20 -3.10
CA PHE A 161 14.44 1.80 -3.98
C PHE A 161 15.69 2.67 -3.83
N PHE A 162 15.55 3.99 -3.78
CA PHE A 162 16.66 4.92 -3.55
C PHE A 162 17.22 4.83 -2.12
N GLY A 163 16.37 4.40 -1.20
CA GLY A 163 16.70 4.03 0.15
C GLY A 163 16.18 5.04 1.17
N VAL A 164 15.66 4.49 2.27
CA VAL A 164 14.95 5.22 3.32
C VAL A 164 15.44 4.73 4.68
N PRO A 165 15.49 5.59 5.74
CA PRO A 165 16.02 5.21 7.04
C PRO A 165 15.24 4.08 7.72
N TYR A 166 13.92 4.04 7.55
CA TYR A 166 13.04 3.04 8.15
C TYR A 166 12.19 2.35 7.10
N ILE A 167 12.30 1.02 7.02
CA ILE A 167 11.49 0.19 6.13
C ILE A 167 10.57 -0.66 6.99
N ASN A 168 9.26 -0.48 6.82
CA ASN A 168 8.25 -1.29 7.50
C ASN A 168 8.07 -2.65 6.81
N LEU A 169 9.05 -3.54 7.00
CA LEU A 169 9.05 -4.91 6.45
C LEU A 169 7.84 -5.75 6.91
N HIS A 170 7.14 -5.33 7.97
CA HIS A 170 5.95 -6.01 8.49
C HIS A 170 4.69 -5.88 7.63
N PHE A 171 4.63 -4.93 6.68
CA PHE A 171 3.51 -4.82 5.74
C PHE A 171 3.70 -5.67 4.48
N LEU A 172 4.91 -6.15 4.21
CA LEU A 172 5.18 -7.02 3.05
C LEU A 172 4.68 -8.44 3.32
N THR A 173 3.81 -8.92 2.43
CA THR A 173 3.32 -10.30 2.39
C THR A 173 4.41 -11.26 1.93
N ALA A 174 4.24 -12.56 2.17
CA ALA A 174 5.21 -13.59 1.80
C ALA A 174 5.67 -13.54 0.32
N PRO A 175 4.80 -13.26 -0.68
CA PRO A 175 5.20 -13.09 -2.09
C PRO A 175 6.11 -11.88 -2.32
N LEU A 176 5.91 -10.80 -1.55
CA LEU A 176 6.65 -9.55 -1.73
C LEU A 176 7.94 -9.51 -0.88
N LYS A 177 8.22 -10.55 -0.07
CA LYS A 177 9.49 -10.67 0.66
C LYS A 177 10.71 -10.69 -0.27
N HIS A 178 10.57 -11.21 -1.49
CA HIS A 178 11.64 -11.17 -2.49
C HIS A 178 11.99 -9.72 -2.90
N ILE A 179 11.00 -8.81 -2.89
CA ILE A 179 11.21 -7.39 -3.19
C ILE A 179 11.95 -6.69 -2.05
N ALA A 180 11.76 -7.13 -0.80
CA ALA A 180 12.47 -6.59 0.35
C ALA A 180 13.99 -6.74 0.24
N THR A 181 14.48 -7.77 -0.47
CA THR A 181 15.92 -7.96 -0.75
C THR A 181 16.50 -6.86 -1.64
N PHE A 182 15.66 -6.16 -2.41
CA PHE A 182 16.07 -5.03 -3.26
C PHE A 182 15.96 -3.67 -2.56
N CYS A 183 15.20 -3.57 -1.47
CA CYS A 183 15.04 -2.32 -0.72
C CYS A 183 16.31 -1.97 0.06
N ARG A 184 16.67 -0.69 0.08
CA ARG A 184 17.89 -0.20 0.75
C ARG A 184 17.53 0.58 2.01
N VAL A 185 18.14 0.23 3.13
CA VAL A 185 18.17 1.13 4.29
C VAL A 185 19.26 2.17 4.04
N ALA A 186 18.87 3.42 3.83
CA ALA A 186 19.80 4.52 3.53
C ALA A 186 19.40 5.78 4.30
N PRO A 187 20.35 6.70 4.59
CA PRO A 187 20.00 8.02 5.10
C PRO A 187 19.14 8.78 4.08
N ILE A 188 18.40 9.79 4.58
CA ILE A 188 17.47 10.60 3.77
C ILE A 188 18.19 11.17 2.54
N GLY A 189 17.83 10.68 1.35
CA GLY A 189 18.34 11.18 0.08
C GLY A 189 17.60 12.41 -0.43
N PHE A 190 18.20 13.14 -1.37
CA PHE A 190 17.56 14.30 -2.03
C PHE A 190 16.21 13.95 -2.67
N PHE A 191 16.08 12.74 -3.23
CA PHE A 191 14.83 12.26 -3.83
C PHE A 191 13.68 12.18 -2.82
N PHE A 192 13.96 11.71 -1.59
CA PHE A 192 12.97 11.66 -0.52
C PHE A 192 12.46 13.07 -0.16
N ILE A 193 13.37 14.04 -0.04
CA ILE A 193 13.03 15.43 0.25
C ILE A 193 12.18 16.01 -0.89
N SER A 194 12.60 15.83 -2.14
CA SER A 194 11.86 16.31 -3.31
C SER A 194 10.46 15.71 -3.38
N SER A 195 10.33 14.39 -3.21
CA SER A 195 9.04 13.69 -3.21
C SER A 195 8.12 14.20 -2.11
N THR A 196 8.65 14.36 -0.89
CA THR A 196 7.86 14.84 0.26
C THR A 196 7.42 16.29 0.06
N ILE A 197 8.31 17.15 -0.47
CA ILE A 197 7.97 18.54 -0.79
C ILE A 197 6.87 18.60 -1.86
N THR A 198 6.94 17.79 -2.92
CA THR A 198 5.90 17.75 -3.95
C THR A 198 4.54 17.35 -3.37
N LEU A 199 4.49 16.36 -2.47
CA LEU A 199 3.25 15.97 -1.80
C LEU A 199 2.74 17.07 -0.85
N CYS A 200 3.62 17.71 -0.10
CA CYS A 200 3.27 18.87 0.74
C CYS A 200 2.73 20.04 -0.09
N LEU A 201 3.33 20.35 -1.24
CA LEU A 201 2.84 21.39 -2.13
C LEU A 201 1.46 21.04 -2.69
N THR A 202 1.23 19.78 -3.06
CA THR A 202 -0.07 19.29 -3.52
C THR A 202 -1.13 19.42 -2.41
N PHE A 203 -0.78 19.04 -1.17
CA PHE A 203 -1.64 19.23 -0.01
C PHE A 203 -1.99 20.69 0.23
N LEU A 204 -0.98 21.59 0.25
CA LEU A 204 -1.18 23.02 0.47
C LEU A 204 -2.02 23.67 -0.63
N PHE A 205 -1.80 23.25 -1.88
CA PHE A 205 -2.58 23.71 -3.02
C PHE A 205 -4.06 23.36 -2.84
N LEU A 206 -4.37 22.09 -2.57
CA LEU A 206 -5.75 21.61 -2.34
C LEU A 206 -6.39 22.24 -1.10
N ALA A 207 -5.63 22.42 -0.02
CA ALA A 207 -6.08 23.13 1.18
C ALA A 207 -6.40 24.61 0.87
N GLY A 208 -5.60 25.24 0.02
CA GLY A 208 -5.85 26.59 -0.49
C GLY A 208 -7.18 26.70 -1.24
N PHE A 209 -7.49 25.77 -2.17
CA PHE A 209 -8.80 25.73 -2.83
C PHE A 209 -9.95 25.50 -1.87
N THR A 210 -9.74 24.65 -0.86
CA THR A 210 -10.75 24.40 0.17
C THR A 210 -11.09 25.68 0.95
N TYR A 211 -10.09 26.49 1.26
CA TYR A 211 -10.25 27.76 1.96
C TYR A 211 -10.84 28.87 1.08
N ALA A 212 -10.46 28.90 -0.20
CA ALA A 212 -10.96 29.88 -1.17
C ALA A 212 -12.41 29.59 -1.64
N SER A 213 -12.90 28.35 -1.48
CA SER A 213 -14.26 27.97 -1.85
C SER A 213 -15.29 28.50 -0.86
N ASP A 214 -16.49 28.78 -1.35
CA ASP A 214 -17.59 29.25 -0.51
C ASP A 214 -17.89 28.26 0.63
N PRO A 215 -18.11 28.75 1.87
CA PRO A 215 -18.41 27.91 3.00
C PRO A 215 -19.63 27.02 2.74
N MET A 216 -19.50 25.73 3.06
CA MET A 216 -20.57 24.72 2.91
C MET A 216 -20.99 24.41 1.47
N SER A 217 -20.20 24.81 0.47
CA SER A 217 -20.41 24.40 -0.93
C SER A 217 -20.01 22.93 -1.16
N ASP A 218 -20.63 22.29 -2.16
CA ASP A 218 -20.32 20.91 -2.56
C ASP A 218 -18.88 20.78 -3.09
N ILE A 219 -18.39 21.83 -3.74
CA ILE A 219 -17.01 21.94 -4.25
C ILE A 219 -16.01 21.99 -3.09
N GLN A 220 -16.30 22.78 -2.04
CA GLN A 220 -15.46 22.80 -0.83
C GLN A 220 -15.37 21.40 -0.21
N PHE A 221 -16.48 20.66 -0.18
CA PHE A 221 -16.48 19.29 0.33
C PHE A 221 -15.52 18.38 -0.46
N GLY A 222 -15.56 18.42 -1.79
CA GLY A 222 -14.65 17.64 -2.64
C GLY A 222 -13.16 17.98 -2.40
N TYR A 223 -12.81 19.27 -2.32
CA TYR A 223 -11.43 19.68 -2.03
C TYR A 223 -10.98 19.32 -0.62
N LEU A 224 -11.90 19.30 0.35
CA LEU A 224 -11.61 18.86 1.70
C LEU A 224 -11.30 17.35 1.76
N LEU A 225 -12.00 16.53 0.96
CA LEU A 225 -11.67 15.10 0.83
C LEU A 225 -10.27 14.92 0.24
N LEU A 226 -9.98 15.61 -0.88
CA LEU A 226 -8.70 15.52 -1.58
C LEU A 226 -7.53 16.02 -0.72
N SER A 227 -7.68 17.15 -0.03
CA SER A 227 -6.64 17.68 0.85
C SER A 227 -6.40 16.74 2.04
N THR A 228 -7.44 16.18 2.65
CA THR A 228 -7.25 15.19 3.73
C THR A 228 -6.49 13.96 3.24
N LEU A 229 -6.83 13.47 2.04
CA LEU A 229 -6.13 12.33 1.42
C LEU A 229 -4.66 12.65 1.09
N ALA A 230 -4.38 13.82 0.54
CA ALA A 230 -3.01 14.27 0.27
C ALA A 230 -2.21 14.43 1.58
N GLY A 231 -2.84 14.94 2.65
CA GLY A 231 -2.24 15.03 3.98
C GLY A 231 -1.87 13.66 4.55
N LEU A 232 -2.72 12.66 4.34
CA LEU A 232 -2.43 11.26 4.72
C LEU A 232 -1.26 10.68 3.92
N ALA A 233 -1.17 10.97 2.62
CA ALA A 233 -0.03 10.56 1.80
C ALA A 233 1.29 11.20 2.27
N VAL A 234 1.26 12.48 2.70
CA VAL A 234 2.39 13.15 3.33
C VAL A 234 2.77 12.46 4.65
N LEU A 235 1.79 12.13 5.49
CA LEU A 235 2.04 11.42 6.76
C LEU A 235 2.70 10.06 6.52
N GLU A 236 2.26 9.31 5.53
CA GLU A 236 2.88 8.04 5.14
C GLU A 236 4.35 8.22 4.74
N HIS A 237 4.67 9.27 3.99
CA HIS A 237 6.06 9.60 3.66
C HIS A 237 6.86 10.03 4.88
N LEU A 238 6.26 10.75 5.83
CA LEU A 238 6.93 11.11 7.08
C LEU A 238 7.20 9.87 7.95
N PHE A 239 6.33 8.87 7.94
CA PHE A 239 6.58 7.60 8.63
C PHE A 239 7.77 6.82 8.06
N MET A 240 8.10 7.03 6.78
CA MET A 240 9.33 6.49 6.20
C MET A 240 10.59 7.20 6.73
N ALA A 241 10.52 8.48 7.07
CA ALA A 241 11.64 9.23 7.67
C ALA A 241 11.77 9.04 9.18
N LEU A 242 10.66 8.85 9.89
CA LEU A 242 10.63 8.79 11.35
C LEU A 242 10.71 7.34 11.87
N PRO A 243 11.36 7.09 13.02
CA PRO A 243 11.43 5.77 13.67
C PRO A 243 10.10 5.36 14.33
N ILE A 244 8.96 5.54 13.66
CA ILE A 244 7.66 5.15 14.20
C ILE A 244 7.41 3.70 13.82
N LYS A 245 7.12 2.87 14.82
CA LYS A 245 6.76 1.47 14.61
C LYS A 245 5.30 1.42 14.17
N ASP A 246 5.00 1.76 12.93
CA ASP A 246 3.62 1.79 12.41
C ASP A 246 2.92 0.43 12.60
N ALA A 247 3.69 -0.65 12.64
CA ALA A 247 3.21 -1.99 12.96
C ALA A 247 2.44 -2.08 14.29
N THR A 248 2.74 -1.25 15.31
CA THR A 248 1.99 -1.26 16.58
C THR A 248 0.56 -0.75 16.43
N LEU A 249 0.30 0.16 15.49
CA LEU A 249 -1.05 0.65 15.18
C LEU A 249 -1.92 -0.43 14.55
N TRP A 250 -1.32 -1.41 13.86
CA TRP A 250 -2.04 -2.47 13.14
C TRP A 250 -1.97 -3.84 13.81
N ASN A 251 -1.14 -4.02 14.84
CA ASN A 251 -0.94 -5.29 15.55
C ASN A 251 -2.24 -5.96 16.03
N TRP A 252 -3.31 -5.17 16.26
CA TRP A 252 -4.61 -5.70 16.66
C TRP A 252 -5.44 -6.27 15.50
N MET A 253 -5.18 -5.83 14.26
CA MET A 253 -5.78 -6.40 13.04
C MET A 253 -4.96 -7.54 12.46
N LEU A 254 -3.66 -7.55 12.72
CA LEU A 254 -2.79 -8.64 12.34
C LEU A 254 -3.20 -9.88 13.15
N PRO A 255 -3.45 -11.04 12.50
CA PRO A 255 -3.67 -12.27 13.24
C PRO A 255 -2.52 -12.45 14.23
N ASN A 256 -2.84 -12.56 15.53
CA ASN A 256 -1.84 -12.83 16.55
C ASN A 256 -1.18 -14.17 16.21
N ILE A 257 -0.01 -14.13 15.58
CA ILE A 257 0.83 -15.31 15.39
C ILE A 257 1.49 -15.58 16.74
N ARG A 258 0.68 -16.09 17.69
CA ARG A 258 1.17 -16.70 18.90
C ARG A 258 1.02 -18.22 18.73
N LYS A 259 2.18 -18.88 18.80
CA LYS A 259 2.44 -20.33 18.83
C LYS A 259 2.60 -21.05 17.50
N SER A 260 3.80 -20.92 16.92
CA SER A 260 4.53 -22.07 16.38
C SER A 260 6.00 -22.01 16.81
N LYS A 261 6.23 -21.84 18.12
CA LYS A 261 7.56 -22.01 18.74
C LYS A 261 7.57 -23.12 19.80
N GLU A 262 6.62 -24.06 19.73
CA GLU A 262 6.42 -25.08 20.77
C GLU A 262 6.49 -26.53 20.24
N VAL A 263 7.04 -26.76 19.04
CA VAL A 263 7.23 -28.14 18.51
C VAL A 263 8.71 -28.51 18.26
N ILE A 264 9.67 -27.62 18.57
CA ILE A 264 11.12 -27.92 18.36
C ILE A 264 11.87 -28.21 19.68
N THR A 265 11.25 -28.14 20.86
CA THR A 265 11.95 -28.37 22.15
C THR A 265 11.42 -29.53 23.00
N THR A 266 10.64 -30.44 22.42
CA THR A 266 10.24 -31.70 23.08
C THR A 266 10.53 -32.92 22.20
N VAL A 267 11.65 -32.91 21.50
CA VAL A 267 12.37 -34.17 21.27
C VAL A 267 13.36 -34.27 22.43
N GLU A 268 12.89 -34.90 23.51
CA GLU A 268 13.75 -35.49 24.53
C GLU A 268 14.77 -36.39 23.81
N THR A 269 15.95 -35.86 23.53
CA THR A 269 17.12 -36.72 23.38
C THR A 269 17.47 -37.21 24.78
N LYS A 270 16.78 -38.28 25.21
CA LYS A 270 17.27 -39.18 26.26
C LYS A 270 18.57 -39.82 25.74
N SER A 271 19.68 -39.09 25.78
CA SER A 271 21.00 -39.70 25.68
C SER A 271 21.38 -40.22 27.06
N ASN A 272 21.11 -41.51 27.29
CA ASN A 272 21.74 -42.29 28.34
C ASN A 272 23.25 -42.23 28.13
N PHE A 273 23.96 -41.47 28.96
CA PHE A 273 25.39 -41.64 29.15
C PHE A 273 25.63 -42.39 30.47
N PRO A 274 26.32 -43.55 30.46
CA PRO A 274 26.70 -44.25 31.67
C PRO A 274 27.79 -43.46 32.42
N LYS A 275 27.72 -43.51 33.76
CA LYS A 275 28.75 -43.03 34.67
C LYS A 275 29.92 -44.04 34.71
N GLU A 276 31.14 -43.59 34.45
CA GLU A 276 32.39 -44.26 34.85
C GLU A 276 33.36 -43.16 35.35
N SER A 277 33.39 -42.96 36.67
CA SER A 277 34.40 -43.40 37.64
C SER A 277 35.71 -42.60 37.58
N LYS A 278 35.89 -41.76 38.61
CA LYS A 278 37.17 -41.20 39.04
C LYS A 278 38.15 -42.31 39.42
N ASN A 279 39.42 -42.14 39.02
CA ASN A 279 40.67 -42.54 39.67
C ASN A 279 41.80 -42.29 38.65
N GLU A 280 43.07 -42.01 38.95
CA GLU A 280 43.87 -41.53 40.07
C GLU A 280 45.25 -41.24 39.43
N LEU A 281 45.98 -40.25 39.95
CA LEU A 281 47.45 -40.21 40.09
C LEU A 281 48.36 -40.79 38.97
N ARG A 282 49.01 -39.91 38.20
CA ARG A 282 50.47 -39.64 38.25
C ARG A 282 50.89 -38.61 37.21
#